data_AF-A0A5C7LXY0-F1
#
_entry.id   AF-A0A5C7LXY0-F1
#
_cell.length_a   1.000
_cell.length_b   1.000
_cell.length_c   1.000
_cell.angle_alpha   90.00
_cell.angle_beta   90.00
_cell.angle_gamma   90.00
#
_symmetry.space_group_name_H-M   'P 1'
#
loop_
_entity.id
_entity.type
_entity.pdbx_description
1 polymer ?
#
loop_
_entity_poly.entity_id
_entity_poly.type
_entity_poly.pdbx_seq_one_letter_code
_entity_poly.pdbx_strand_id
1 'polypeptide(L)' 'MIFKVGDTVVYPHHGAALIEAIETRTIKGEQKEYLVLKVAQGDL' A
#
# COMPACT_ATOMS: atom_id res chain seq x y z
N MET A 1 -2.04 8.46 13.53
CA MET A 1 -2.93 7.75 12.59
C MET A 1 -2.32 7.92 11.23
N ILE A 2 -1.70 6.90 10.63
CA ILE A 2 -0.84 7.21 9.48
C ILE A 2 -1.50 6.85 8.14
N PHE A 3 -2.24 5.76 8.03
CA PHE A 3 -2.86 5.37 6.76
C PHE A 3 -4.23 4.68 6.93
N LYS A 4 -5.13 4.92 5.98
CA LYS A 4 -6.46 4.30 5.90
C LYS A 4 -6.74 3.83 4.47
N VAL A 5 -7.63 2.85 4.34
CA VAL A 5 -8.18 2.45 3.04
C VAL A 5 -8.84 3.65 2.37
N GLY A 6 -8.50 3.89 1.10
CA GLY A 6 -8.93 5.05 0.34
C GLY A 6 -7.96 6.23 0.36
N ASP A 7 -6.93 6.23 1.21
CA ASP A 7 -5.90 7.26 1.16
C ASP A 7 -5.05 7.11 -0.11
N THR A 8 -4.66 8.24 -0.69
CA THR A 8 -3.68 8.30 -1.77
C THR A 8 -2.31 8.56 -1.18
N VAL A 9 -1.35 7.69 -1.48
CA VAL A 9 0.04 7.78 -1.04
C VAL A 9 0.97 7.87 -2.25
N VAL A 10 2.14 8.47 -2.07
CA VAL A 10 3.15 8.56 -3.14
C VAL A 10 4.31 7.63 -2.81
N TYR A 11 4.58 6.68 -3.70
CA TYR A 11 5.76 5.84 -3.61
C TYR A 11 6.86 6.42 -4.53
N PRO A 12 8.05 6.78 -4.00
CA PRO A 12 9.06 7.59 -4.71
C PRO A 12 9.44 7.13 -6.13
N HIS A 13 9.31 5.84 -6.44
CA HIS A 13 9.62 5.27 -7.75
C HIS A 13 8.42 4.78 -8.56
N HIS A 14 7.21 4.74 -7.96
CA HIS A 14 6.01 4.19 -8.61
C HIS A 14 4.87 5.22 -8.75
N GLY A 15 5.06 6.46 -8.28
CA GLY A 15 4.06 7.52 -8.38
C GLY A 15 2.96 7.41 -7.31
N ALA A 16 1.80 8.01 -7.59
CA ALA A 16 0.66 7.98 -6.69
C ALA A 16 -0.03 6.61 -6.73
N ALA A 17 -0.39 6.09 -5.56
CA ALA A 17 -1.09 4.84 -5.38
C ALA A 17 -2.22 4.99 -4.36
N LEU A 18 -3.32 4.28 -4.60
CA LEU A 18 -4.45 4.20 -3.68
C LEU A 18 -4.26 3.02 -2.73
N ILE A 19 -4.51 3.22 -1.44
CA ILE A 19 -4.58 2.10 -0.48
C ILE A 19 -5.92 1.37 -0.67
N GLU A 20 -5.90 0.18 -1.25
CA GLU A 20 -7.11 -0.65 -1.44
C GLU A 20 -7.45 -1.48 -0.21
N ALA A 21 -6.45 -1.95 0.53
CA ALA A 21 -6.65 -2.73 1.74
C ALA A 21 -5.46 -2.61 2.70
N ILE A 22 -5.71 -2.97 3.96
CA ILE A 22 -4.69 -3.12 5.00
C ILE A 22 -4.80 -4.55 5.51
N GLU A 23 -3.74 -5.35 5.35
CA GLU A 23 -3.74 -6.77 5.71
C GLU A 23 -2.63 -7.07 6.72
N THR A 24 -2.93 -7.90 7.72
CA THR A 24 -1.91 -8.45 8.61
C THR A 24 -1.42 -9.78 8.05
N ARG A 25 -0.11 -9.89 7.82
CA ARG A 25 0.51 -11.12 7.31
C ARG A 25 1.65 -11.55 8.23
N THR A 26 1.77 -12.86 8.44
CA THR A 26 2.91 -13.44 9.17
C THR A 26 4.04 -13.72 8.19
N ILE A 27 5.12 -12.94 8.27
CA ILE A 27 6.31 -13.08 7.44
C ILE A 27 7.50 -13.36 8.35
N LYS A 28 8.22 -14.46 8.09
CA LYS A 28 9.37 -14.92 8.90
C LYS A 28 9.05 -15.08 10.40
N GLY A 29 7.82 -15.53 10.71
CA GLY A 29 7.35 -15.74 12.09
C GLY A 29 6.86 -14.48 12.80
N GLU A 30 6.93 -13.30 12.16
CA GLU A 30 6.45 -12.03 12.72
C GLU A 30 5.17 -11.57 12.00
N GLN A 31 4.15 -11.17 12.75
CA GLN A 31 2.98 -10.50 12.19
C GLN A 31 3.33 -9.05 11.85
N LYS A 32 3.12 -8.67 10.59
CA LYS A 32 3.31 -7.30 10.10
C LYS A 32 2.09 -6.85 9.32
N GLU A 33 1.78 -5.56 9.46
CA GLU A 33 0.74 -4.91 8.68
C GLU A 33 1.31 -4.49 7.31
N TYR A 34 0.59 -4.83 6.25
CA TYR A 34 0.93 -4.53 4.87
C TYR A 34 -0.20 -3.72 4.24
N LEU A 35 0.19 -2.66 3.51
CA LEU A 35 -0.73 -1.85 2.73
C LEU A 35 -0.80 -2.43 1.32
N VAL A 36 -1.99 -2.81 0.87
CA VAL A 36 -2.24 -3.22 -0.50
C VAL A 36 -2.45 -1.96 -1.32
N LEU A 37 -1.49 -1.66 -2.19
CA LEU A 37 -1.49 -0.45 -3.00
C LEU A 37 -1.92 -0.78 -4.43
N LYS A 38 -2.85 0.02 -4.95
CA LYS A 38 -3.16 0.07 -6.37
C LYS A 38 -2.48 1.27 -6.99
N VAL A 39 -1.39 0.98 -7.69
CA VAL A 39 -0.72 1.98 -8.51
C VAL A 39 -1.57 2.18 -9.76
N ALA A 40 -1.94 3.43 -10.04
CA ALA A 40 -2.43 3.77 -11.37
C ALA A 40 -1.21 3.72 -12.29
N GLN A 41 -0.87 2.54 -12.79
CA GLN A 41 0.11 2.39 -13.84
C GLN A 41 -0.48 3.06 -15.07
N GLY A 42 -0.17 4.34 -15.25
CA GLY A 42 -0.21 4.93 -16.57
C GLY A 42 0.88 4.24 -17.34
N ASP A 43 0.51 3.35 -18.26
CA ASP A 43 1.36 2.93 -19.37
C ASP A 43 2.07 4.16 -19.94
N LEU A 44 3.35 4.30 -19.62
CA LEU A 44 4.31 5.16 -20.33
C LEU A 44 5.52 4.31 -20.67
#